data_AF-A0A4Q7CZU1-F1
#
_entry.id   AF-A0A4Q7CZU1-F1
#
_cell.length_a   1.000
_cell.length_b   1.000
_cell.length_c   1.000
_cell.angle_alpha   90.00
_cell.angle_beta   90.00
_cell.angle_gamma   90.00
#
_symmetry.space_group_name_H-M   'P 1'
#
loop_
_entity.id
_entity.type
_entity.pdbx_description
1 polymer ?
#
loop_
_entity_poly.entity_id
_entity_poly.type
_entity_poly.pdbx_seq_one_letter_code
_entity_poly.pdbx_strand_id
1 'polypeptide(L)'
;MSLPNPLFSGITSISLSELAYYGEHPGVERYLAKFDSNLNAFKFANIAREFIASRVGAHSDGENLSGFGSSRSITERLLLWSWIVKGKSVEAIEKEEFREFLEFNSCPPSEWVGDVARRRFDWVDGIGYIANPAWRPFSKPANETGMRTMNMFKTHSLLLHVFL
;
A
#
# COMPACT_ATOMS: atom_id res chain seq x y z
N MET A 1 3.92 6.96 -17.55
CA MET A 1 3.24 6.30 -16.42
C MET A 1 3.64 7.02 -15.15
N SER A 2 2.70 7.27 -14.23
CA SER A 2 3.01 7.85 -12.92
C SER A 2 3.73 6.83 -12.05
N LEU A 3 4.88 7.20 -11.47
CA LEU A 3 5.56 6.34 -10.50
C LEU A 3 4.70 6.17 -9.23
N PRO A 4 4.75 5.00 -8.57
CA PRO A 4 4.01 4.76 -7.34
C PRO A 4 4.48 5.68 -6.21
N ASN A 5 3.53 6.30 -5.51
CA ASN A 5 3.74 7.13 -4.32
C ASN A 5 3.13 6.39 -3.11
N PRO A 6 3.76 6.36 -1.92
CA PRO A 6 3.14 5.73 -0.76
C PRO A 6 1.84 6.45 -0.40
N LEU A 7 0.83 5.66 -0.04
CA LEU A 7 -0.50 6.11 0.34
C LEU A 7 -0.70 6.04 1.84
N PHE A 8 -0.09 5.05 2.51
CA PHE A 8 -0.39 4.69 3.89
C PHE A 8 0.80 4.84 4.83
N SER A 9 0.64 5.71 5.83
CA SER A 9 1.64 6.00 6.86
C SER A 9 1.67 4.95 7.98
N GLY A 10 2.21 5.31 9.14
CA GLY A 10 2.33 4.47 10.32
C GLY A 10 1.00 4.13 10.99
N ILE A 11 1.08 3.25 11.99
CA ILE A 11 -0.08 2.70 12.71
C ILE A 11 -0.90 3.76 13.45
N THR A 12 -0.28 4.86 13.86
CA THR A 12 -0.95 5.99 14.52
C THR A 12 -1.76 6.81 13.53
N SER A 13 -1.15 7.19 12.40
CA SER A 13 -1.81 8.02 11.39
C SER A 13 -2.93 7.28 10.64
N ILE A 14 -2.79 5.97 10.42
CA ILE A 14 -3.80 5.18 9.67
C ILE A 14 -5.18 5.17 10.34
N SER A 15 -5.24 5.41 11.66
CA SER A 15 -6.47 5.39 12.46
C SER A 15 -7.09 6.78 12.66
N LEU A 16 -6.44 7.83 12.14
CA LEU A 16 -6.99 9.20 12.18
C LEU A 16 -8.31 9.30 11.40
N SER A 17 -9.09 10.36 11.61
CA SER A 17 -10.19 10.69 10.69
C SER A 17 -9.66 11.00 9.30
N GLU A 18 -10.51 10.91 8.28
CA GLU A 18 -10.13 11.25 6.90
C GLU A 18 -9.52 12.66 6.80
N LEU A 19 -10.21 13.66 7.36
CA LEU A 19 -9.76 15.04 7.38
C LEU A 19 -8.40 15.21 8.06
N ALA A 20 -8.20 14.57 9.22
CA ALA A 20 -6.94 14.64 9.94
C ALA A 20 -5.80 13.93 9.18
N TYR A 21 -6.10 12.78 8.55
CA TYR A 21 -5.11 12.04 7.79
C TYR A 21 -4.58 12.84 6.60
N TYR A 22 -5.47 13.39 5.77
CA TYR A 22 -5.06 14.19 4.62
C TYR A 22 -4.49 15.56 5.02
N GLY A 23 -4.92 16.13 6.15
CA GLY A 23 -4.27 17.29 6.76
C GLY A 23 -2.82 17.03 7.15
N GLU A 24 -2.51 15.84 7.69
CA GLU A 24 -1.13 15.42 7.98
C GLU A 24 -0.35 14.96 6.74
N HIS A 25 -1.04 14.51 5.68
CA HIS A 25 -0.44 13.94 4.47
C HIS A 25 -0.91 14.66 3.19
N PRO A 26 -0.70 15.99 3.06
CA PRO A 26 -1.22 16.76 1.94
C PRO A 26 -0.63 16.32 0.58
N GLY A 27 0.55 15.68 0.59
CA GLY A 27 1.14 15.06 -0.60
C GLY A 27 0.37 13.84 -1.11
N VAL A 28 -0.28 13.07 -0.22
CA VAL A 28 -1.11 11.92 -0.58
C VAL A 28 -2.42 12.39 -1.21
N GLU A 29 -3.07 13.39 -0.61
CA GLU A 29 -4.28 14.01 -1.16
C GLU A 29 -4.04 14.53 -2.58
N ARG A 30 -2.97 15.31 -2.77
CA ARG A 30 -2.57 15.80 -4.11
C ARG A 30 -2.24 14.68 -5.09
N TYR A 31 -1.77 13.53 -4.62
CA TYR A 31 -1.48 12.39 -5.48
C TYR A 31 -2.76 11.68 -5.92
N LEU A 32 -3.69 11.44 -4.98
CA LEU A 32 -5.00 10.85 -5.28
C LEU A 32 -5.82 11.70 -6.25
N ALA A 33 -5.75 13.04 -6.13
CA ALA A 33 -6.42 13.98 -7.02
C ALA A 33 -5.93 13.95 -8.48
N LYS A 34 -4.81 13.26 -8.79
CA LYS A 34 -4.32 13.12 -10.18
C LYS A 34 -4.99 11.99 -10.94
N PHE A 35 -5.65 11.07 -10.24
CA PHE A 35 -6.33 9.94 -10.87
C PHE A 35 -7.69 10.36 -11.42
N ASP A 36 -8.10 9.74 -12.53
CA ASP A 36 -9.44 9.94 -13.09
C ASP A 36 -10.52 9.63 -12.05
N SER A 37 -11.59 10.41 -12.08
CA SER A 37 -12.69 10.28 -11.10
C SER A 37 -13.37 8.91 -11.14
N ASN A 38 -13.36 8.23 -12.29
CA ASN A 38 -13.89 6.88 -12.44
C ASN A 38 -13.11 5.82 -11.65
N LEU A 39 -11.87 6.11 -11.23
CA LEU A 39 -11.06 5.22 -10.39
C LEU A 39 -11.46 5.28 -8.91
N ASN A 40 -12.27 6.28 -8.52
CA ASN A 40 -12.74 6.46 -7.14
C ASN A 40 -11.59 6.42 -6.12
N ALA A 41 -10.43 6.99 -6.45
CA ALA A 41 -9.17 6.79 -5.72
C ALA A 41 -9.26 7.19 -4.24
N PHE A 42 -9.90 8.33 -3.93
CA PHE A 42 -10.15 8.77 -2.56
C PHE A 42 -11.00 7.77 -1.76
N LYS A 43 -12.15 7.36 -2.31
CA LYS A 43 -13.04 6.37 -1.68
C LYS A 43 -12.29 5.10 -1.31
N PHE A 44 -11.54 4.53 -2.26
CA PHE A 44 -10.84 3.27 -2.03
C PHE A 44 -9.58 3.42 -1.17
N ALA A 45 -8.90 4.57 -1.19
CA ALA A 45 -7.84 4.87 -0.23
C ALA A 45 -8.38 4.92 1.21
N ASN A 46 -9.57 5.50 1.42
CA ASN A 46 -10.21 5.57 2.74
C ASN A 46 -10.69 4.20 3.24
N ILE A 47 -11.38 3.43 2.39
CA ILE A 47 -11.80 2.05 2.71
C ILE A 47 -10.58 1.20 3.08
N ALA A 48 -9.49 1.32 2.31
CA ALA A 48 -8.26 0.60 2.60
C ALA A 48 -7.63 1.03 3.94
N ARG A 49 -7.64 2.33 4.26
CA ARG A 49 -7.19 2.86 5.54
C ARG A 49 -7.95 2.23 6.70
N GLU A 50 -9.28 2.20 6.62
CA GLU A 50 -10.15 1.59 7.63
C GLU A 50 -9.92 0.09 7.76
N PHE A 51 -9.81 -0.62 6.63
CA PHE A 51 -9.45 -2.04 6.60
C PHE A 51 -8.11 -2.30 7.31
N ILE A 52 -7.06 -1.54 6.98
CA ILE A 52 -5.74 -1.68 7.60
C ILE A 52 -5.80 -1.34 9.10
N ALA A 53 -6.51 -0.27 9.49
CA ALA A 53 -6.68 0.15 10.88
C ALA A 53 -7.43 -0.91 11.71
N SER A 54 -8.43 -1.57 11.14
CA SER A 54 -9.17 -2.64 11.82
C SER A 54 -8.29 -3.82 12.25
N ARG A 55 -7.18 -4.08 11.52
CA ARG A 55 -6.22 -5.13 11.83
C ARG A 55 -5.31 -4.77 13.02
N VAL A 56 -5.30 -3.51 13.45
CA VAL A 56 -4.54 -3.02 14.60
C VAL A 56 -5.26 -3.28 15.92
N GLY A 57 -6.60 -3.26 15.93
CA GLY A 57 -7.41 -3.28 17.15
C GLY A 57 -7.75 -4.66 17.72
N ALA A 58 -7.34 -5.77 17.07
CA ALA A 58 -7.83 -7.10 17.43
C ALA A 58 -6.98 -7.86 18.49
N HIS A 59 -5.66 -7.63 18.59
CA HIS A 59 -4.80 -8.37 19.54
C HIS A 59 -3.58 -7.54 20.01
N SER A 60 -3.56 -7.13 21.28
CA SER A 60 -2.67 -6.10 21.83
C SER A 60 -1.20 -6.51 22.08
N ASP A 61 -0.67 -7.51 21.37
CA ASP A 61 0.67 -8.06 21.62
C ASP A 61 1.57 -7.97 20.37
N GLY A 62 2.88 -7.79 20.56
CA GLY A 62 3.87 -7.36 19.56
C GLY A 62 3.99 -8.14 18.23
N GLU A 63 3.27 -9.25 18.05
CA GLU A 63 3.11 -9.94 16.76
C GLU A 63 2.38 -9.07 15.71
N ASN A 64 1.58 -8.10 16.14
CA ASN A 64 0.66 -7.34 15.29
C ASN A 64 1.31 -6.27 14.39
N LEU A 65 2.54 -5.82 14.71
CA LEU A 65 3.29 -4.90 13.82
C LEU A 65 3.63 -5.57 12.48
N SER A 66 3.86 -6.89 12.50
CA SER A 66 4.13 -7.66 11.28
C SER A 66 2.87 -7.83 10.41
N GLY A 67 1.71 -8.01 11.04
CA GLY A 67 0.40 -8.09 10.39
C GLY A 67 -0.03 -6.76 9.77
N PHE A 68 0.14 -5.66 10.51
CA PHE A 68 -0.08 -4.30 10.00
C PHE A 68 0.81 -4.01 8.78
N GLY A 69 2.12 -4.24 8.91
CA GLY A 69 3.08 -3.96 7.83
C GLY A 69 2.76 -4.75 6.55
N SER A 70 2.37 -6.01 6.69
CA SER A 70 2.00 -6.89 5.57
C SER A 70 0.67 -6.47 4.93
N SER A 71 -0.37 -6.24 5.74
CA SER A 71 -1.69 -5.77 5.28
C SER A 71 -1.58 -4.43 4.58
N ARG A 72 -0.89 -3.46 5.19
CA ARG A 72 -0.62 -2.15 4.59
C ARG A 72 0.07 -2.30 3.22
N SER A 73 1.10 -3.13 3.14
CA SER A 73 1.87 -3.27 1.89
C SER A 73 1.07 -3.96 0.79
N ILE A 74 0.32 -5.03 1.07
CA ILE A 74 -0.44 -5.74 0.04
C ILE A 74 -1.66 -4.92 -0.44
N THR A 75 -2.37 -4.27 0.49
CA THR A 75 -3.51 -3.40 0.15
C THR A 75 -3.06 -2.22 -0.70
N GLU A 76 -1.97 -1.55 -0.32
CA GLU A 76 -1.44 -0.43 -1.10
C GLU A 76 -0.96 -0.85 -2.49
N ARG A 77 -0.29 -2.01 -2.60
CA ARG A 77 0.12 -2.55 -3.89
C ARG A 77 -1.06 -2.84 -4.80
N LEU A 78 -2.16 -3.39 -4.27
CA LEU A 78 -3.35 -3.66 -5.06
C LEU A 78 -3.94 -2.38 -5.64
N LEU A 79 -4.11 -1.35 -4.80
CA LEU A 79 -4.63 -0.04 -5.24
C LEU A 79 -3.72 0.62 -6.28
N LEU A 80 -2.42 0.70 -5.99
CA LEU A 80 -1.47 1.32 -6.91
C LEU A 80 -1.40 0.53 -8.23
N TRP A 81 -1.40 -0.81 -8.18
CA TRP A 81 -1.39 -1.64 -9.38
C TRP A 81 -2.67 -1.46 -10.20
N SER A 82 -3.85 -1.47 -9.56
CA SER A 82 -5.12 -1.27 -10.27
C SER A 82 -5.16 0.09 -10.96
N TRP A 83 -4.71 1.15 -10.30
CA TRP A 83 -4.79 2.51 -10.83
C TRP A 83 -3.70 2.82 -11.87
N ILE A 84 -2.45 2.40 -11.62
CA ILE A 84 -1.30 2.80 -12.46
C ILE A 84 -1.09 1.82 -13.61
N VAL A 85 -1.24 0.51 -13.35
CA VAL A 85 -0.94 -0.54 -14.33
C VAL A 85 -2.17 -0.91 -15.14
N LYS A 86 -3.32 -1.11 -14.47
CA LYS A 86 -4.57 -1.49 -15.15
C LYS A 86 -5.42 -0.30 -15.59
N GLY A 87 -5.25 0.87 -14.97
CA GLY A 87 -6.10 2.02 -15.21
C GLY A 87 -7.56 1.76 -14.85
N LYS A 88 -7.81 0.91 -13.84
CA LYS A 88 -9.14 0.48 -13.39
C LYS A 88 -9.37 0.82 -11.92
N SER A 89 -10.62 1.13 -11.58
CA SER A 89 -11.07 1.12 -10.19
C SER A 89 -10.82 -0.27 -9.59
N VAL A 90 -10.40 -0.33 -8.34
CA VAL A 90 -10.12 -1.63 -7.66
C VAL A 90 -11.36 -2.53 -7.60
N GLU A 91 -12.56 -1.95 -7.57
CA GLU A 91 -13.83 -2.70 -7.58
C GLU A 91 -14.14 -3.35 -8.94
N ALA A 92 -13.47 -2.92 -10.01
CA ALA A 92 -13.65 -3.42 -11.37
C ALA A 92 -12.57 -4.43 -11.78
N ILE A 93 -11.73 -4.87 -10.85
CA ILE A 93 -10.71 -5.89 -11.11
C ILE A 93 -11.38 -7.26 -11.15
N GLU A 94 -11.23 -7.93 -12.28
CA GLU A 94 -11.75 -9.27 -12.50
C GLU A 94 -10.81 -10.36 -11.94
N LYS A 95 -11.30 -11.59 -11.82
CA LYS A 95 -10.53 -12.73 -11.29
C LYS A 95 -9.27 -13.01 -12.11
N GLU A 96 -9.36 -12.89 -13.42
CA GLU A 96 -8.26 -13.08 -14.37
C GLU A 96 -7.19 -12.01 -14.14
N GLU A 97 -7.59 -10.75 -14.01
CA GLU A 97 -6.70 -9.64 -13.71
C GLU A 97 -6.09 -9.75 -12.31
N PHE A 98 -6.82 -10.30 -11.35
CA PHE A 98 -6.25 -10.58 -10.03
C PHE A 98 -5.11 -11.59 -10.10
N ARG A 99 -5.11 -12.54 -11.05
CA ARG A 99 -3.94 -13.41 -11.28
C ARG A 99 -2.74 -12.61 -11.80
N GLU A 100 -2.97 -11.66 -12.70
CA GLU A 100 -1.91 -10.73 -13.16
C GLU A 100 -1.34 -9.93 -11.98
N PHE A 101 -2.15 -9.52 -11.01
CA PHE A 101 -1.67 -8.87 -9.78
C PHE A 101 -0.75 -9.80 -8.95
N LEU A 102 -1.05 -11.10 -8.87
CA LEU A 102 -0.20 -12.07 -8.17
C LEU A 102 1.15 -12.27 -8.90
N GLU A 103 1.11 -12.35 -10.23
CA GLU A 103 2.31 -12.41 -11.07
C GLU A 103 3.15 -11.15 -10.92
N PHE A 104 2.51 -9.97 -10.93
CA PHE A 104 3.15 -8.68 -10.71
C PHE A 104 3.85 -8.59 -9.34
N ASN A 105 3.27 -9.16 -8.28
CA ASN A 105 3.93 -9.22 -6.98
C ASN A 105 5.12 -10.18 -6.95
N SER A 106 5.12 -11.19 -7.81
CA SER A 106 6.18 -12.19 -7.89
C SER A 106 7.37 -11.68 -8.71
N CYS A 107 7.10 -10.92 -9.78
CA CYS A 107 8.11 -10.30 -10.64
C CYS A 107 7.73 -8.84 -10.96
N PRO A 108 7.87 -7.92 -9.99
CA PRO A 108 7.52 -6.52 -10.21
C PRO A 108 8.50 -5.85 -11.17
N PRO A 109 8.05 -4.88 -11.99
CA PRO A 109 8.93 -4.06 -12.82
C PRO A 109 9.96 -3.32 -11.98
N SER A 110 11.16 -3.08 -12.55
CA SER A 110 12.28 -2.46 -11.83
C SER A 110 11.94 -1.09 -11.25
N GLU A 111 11.07 -0.31 -11.89
CA GLU A 111 10.63 1.00 -11.40
C GLU A 111 9.80 0.93 -10.10
N TRP A 112 9.26 -0.25 -9.76
CA TRP A 112 8.52 -0.54 -8.52
C TRP A 112 9.41 -1.14 -7.42
N VAL A 113 10.69 -1.37 -7.69
CA VAL A 113 11.63 -2.03 -6.79
C VAL A 113 12.71 -1.07 -6.31
N GLY A 114 12.72 -0.79 -5.01
CA GLY A 114 13.77 -0.06 -4.33
C GLY A 114 15.00 -0.94 -4.09
N ASP A 115 16.17 -0.31 -4.03
CA ASP A 115 17.43 -0.94 -3.66
C ASP A 115 17.44 -1.49 -2.23
N VAL A 116 16.80 -0.78 -1.31
CA VAL A 116 16.60 -1.18 0.09
C VAL A 116 15.21 -0.80 0.58
N ALA A 117 14.77 -1.39 1.69
CA ALA A 117 13.54 -0.96 2.35
C ALA A 117 13.72 0.46 2.92
N ARG A 118 12.96 1.42 2.39
CA ARG A 118 13.02 2.84 2.78
C ARG A 118 11.81 3.24 3.61
N ARG A 119 11.96 4.31 4.40
CA ARG A 119 10.82 4.96 5.04
C ARG A 119 9.87 5.50 3.97
N ARG A 120 8.57 5.44 4.25
CA ARG A 120 7.51 5.87 3.32
C ARG A 120 7.35 7.38 3.34
N PHE A 121 7.38 7.95 4.54
CA PHE A 121 7.18 9.36 4.79
C PHE A 121 8.23 9.87 5.77
N ASP A 122 8.57 11.14 5.61
CA ASP A 122 9.39 11.92 6.53
C ASP A 122 8.56 13.12 7.02
N TRP A 123 8.60 13.41 8.32
CA TRP A 123 7.88 14.54 8.91
C TRP A 123 8.65 15.84 8.68
N VAL A 124 7.96 16.88 8.23
CA VAL A 124 8.51 18.22 8.08
C VAL A 124 7.62 19.23 8.79
N ASP A 125 8.19 19.95 9.75
CA ASP A 125 7.47 20.92 10.58
C ASP A 125 6.78 21.99 9.73
N GLY A 126 5.51 22.26 10.06
CA GLY A 126 4.67 23.21 9.33
C GLY A 126 4.17 22.72 7.96
N ILE A 127 4.62 21.56 7.47
CA ILE A 127 4.20 20.98 6.18
C ILE A 127 3.44 19.66 6.37
N GLY A 128 3.84 18.84 7.33
CA GLY A 128 3.32 17.49 7.56
C GLY A 128 4.22 16.39 7.00
N TYR A 129 3.66 15.20 6.80
CA TYR A 129 4.35 14.05 6.24
C TYR A 129 4.55 14.20 4.72
N ILE A 130 5.81 14.17 4.29
CA ILE A 130 6.20 14.19 2.88
C ILE A 130 6.61 12.79 2.45
N ALA A 131 6.08 12.34 1.31
CA ALA A 131 6.44 11.05 0.74
C ALA A 131 7.92 11.02 0.35
N ASN A 132 8.62 9.94 0.72
CA ASN A 132 10.02 9.76 0.37
C ASN A 132 10.14 9.42 -1.12
N PRO A 133 10.80 10.25 -1.95
CA PRO A 133 10.85 10.06 -3.40
C PRO A 133 11.65 8.81 -3.83
N ALA A 134 12.51 8.30 -2.95
CA ALA A 134 13.25 7.06 -3.16
C ALA A 134 12.48 5.81 -2.72
N TRP A 135 11.35 5.96 -2.02
CA TRP A 135 10.52 4.82 -1.62
C TRP A 135 9.92 4.12 -2.83
N ARG A 136 9.81 2.79 -2.73
CA ARG A 136 9.13 1.94 -3.71
C ARG A 136 8.31 0.86 -3.00
N PRO A 137 7.22 0.35 -3.64
CA PRO A 137 6.35 -0.67 -3.02
C PRO A 137 7.04 -2.00 -2.76
N PHE A 138 8.10 -2.31 -3.50
CA PHE A 138 8.97 -3.47 -3.29
C PHE A 138 10.38 -2.99 -2.96
N SER A 139 11.15 -3.85 -2.28
CA SER A 139 12.57 -3.61 -2.02
C SER A 139 13.35 -4.91 -2.16
N LYS A 140 14.60 -4.81 -2.60
CA LYS A 140 15.50 -5.98 -2.56
C LYS A 140 15.71 -6.44 -1.11
N PRO A 141 15.89 -7.75 -0.87
CA PRO A 141 16.34 -8.24 0.43
C PRO A 141 17.67 -7.58 0.81
N ALA A 142 17.85 -7.27 2.10
CA ALA A 142 19.06 -6.60 2.60
C ALA A 142 20.34 -7.46 2.50
N ASN A 143 20.19 -8.72 2.10
CA ASN A 143 21.23 -9.72 1.97
C ASN A 143 21.03 -10.47 0.65
N GLU A 144 22.05 -10.45 -0.22
CA GLU A 144 22.04 -11.15 -1.53
C GLU A 144 21.93 -12.68 -1.40
N THR A 145 21.96 -13.23 -0.18
CA THR A 145 21.73 -14.65 0.10
C THR A 145 20.25 -14.92 0.36
N GLY A 146 19.56 -15.28 -0.72
CA GLY A 146 18.25 -15.92 -0.68
C GLY A 146 17.14 -15.02 -1.17
N MET A 147 16.64 -15.34 -2.37
CA MET A 147 15.22 -15.17 -2.66
C MET A 147 14.46 -15.68 -1.43
N ARG A 148 13.96 -14.76 -0.60
CA ARG A 148 12.83 -15.10 0.26
C ARG A 148 11.70 -15.31 -0.72
N THR A 149 11.53 -16.55 -1.15
CA THR A 149 10.27 -17.06 -1.68
C THR A 149 9.22 -16.47 -0.76
N MET A 150 8.46 -15.50 -1.28
CA MET A 150 7.27 -15.02 -0.60
C MET A 150 6.47 -16.30 -0.32
N ASN A 151 6.42 -16.73 0.93
CA ASN A 151 5.70 -17.94 1.31
C ASN A 151 4.25 -17.70 0.93
N MET A 152 3.87 -18.23 -0.23
CA MET A 152 2.59 -18.06 -0.92
C MET A 152 1.41 -18.38 0.02
N PHE A 153 1.67 -19.18 1.06
CA PHE A 153 0.75 -19.58 2.12
C PHE A 153 0.32 -18.47 3.09
N LYS A 154 1.17 -17.45 3.38
CA LYS A 154 0.76 -16.34 4.26
C LYS A 154 -0.06 -15.27 3.54
N THR A 155 0.23 -15.05 2.25
CA THR A 155 -0.53 -14.14 1.37
C THR A 155 -1.93 -14.68 1.03
N HIS A 156 -2.09 -15.99 0.84
CA HIS A 156 -3.41 -16.58 0.58
C HIS A 156 -4.40 -16.37 1.73
N SER A 157 -3.95 -16.53 2.99
CA SER A 157 -4.80 -16.32 4.17
C SER A 157 -5.24 -14.85 4.34
N LEU A 158 -4.35 -13.89 4.04
CA LEU A 158 -4.69 -12.46 4.10
C LEU A 158 -5.64 -12.05 2.98
N LEU A 159 -5.48 -12.57 1.76
CA LEU A 159 -6.32 -12.25 0.61
C LEU A 159 -7.74 -12.82 0.73
N LEU A 160 -7.89 -14.01 1.34
CA LEU A 160 -9.21 -14.61 1.62
C LEU A 160 -10.05 -13.77 2.61
N HIS A 161 -9.43 -13.07 3.56
CA HIS A 161 -10.15 -12.22 4.53
C HIS A 161 -10.33 -10.76 4.07
N VAL A 162 -9.82 -10.39 2.89
CA VAL A 162 -10.03 -9.05 2.30
C VAL A 162 -11.26 -9.04 1.41
N PHE A 163 -11.66 -10.21 0.87
CA PHE A 163 -12.68 -10.30 -0.19
C PHE A 163 -13.75 -11.40 0.01
N LEU A 164 -13.85 -11.98 1.22
CA LEU A 164 -15.01 -12.73 1.71
C LEU A 164 -15.42 -12.17 3.08
#